data_AF-A0A9C9G1F8-F1
#
_entry.id   AF-A0A9C9G1F8-F1
#
_cell.length_a   1.000
_cell.length_b   1.000
_cell.length_c   1.000
_cell.angle_alpha   90.00
_cell.angle_beta   90.00
_cell.angle_gamma   90.00
#
_symmetry.space_group_name_H-M   'P 1'
#
loop_
_entity.id
_entity.type
_entity.pdbx_description
1 polymer ?
#
loop_
_entity_poly.entity_id
_entity_poly.type
_entity_poly.pdbx_seq_one_letter_code
_entity_poly.pdbx_strand_id
1 'polypeptide(L)'
;MTRFDAATNRGWNAALGRLEQLTREAQASSPRPALIVWPETAVRDIGNLPALAKRIKKLADSTGVPIILGSSDLQTSVTWNDSGFRIDRRDHNAAWMIPAHGAIPAPYYKMVLLPFAEYRPLARWVRWPQWLAPRMFNTIRGHTRTLFRLGGGTRVAPVICWENLFDGRVRRSVADGAQLIVHLVNDNWFGRSAEPRQHELASVLRAVENRVPVIVASNTGPSEIIGPTGRVIAEGPGLFASGFVSAPVTLGVGSPYTSYGDLFAWLCVAVATLAAGSAPAAALLRGRNGHFLPVRIRVNARNRKMKNT
;
A
#
# COMPACT_ATOMS: atom_id res chain seq x y z
N MET A 1 11.27 -31.72 -12.22
CA MET A 1 11.47 -30.46 -11.46
C MET A 1 12.62 -29.71 -12.12
N THR A 2 12.36 -28.59 -12.78
CA THR A 2 13.38 -27.93 -13.63
C THR A 2 14.43 -27.21 -12.76
N ARG A 3 15.64 -26.99 -13.27
CA ARG A 3 16.69 -26.21 -12.56
C ARG A 3 16.21 -24.79 -12.19
N PHE A 4 15.26 -24.25 -12.94
CA PHE A 4 14.63 -22.94 -12.70
C PHE A 4 13.71 -22.95 -11.47
N ASP A 5 12.91 -24.01 -11.28
CA ASP A 5 12.05 -24.19 -10.10
C ASP A 5 12.88 -24.33 -8.81
N ALA A 6 14.01 -25.04 -8.88
CA ALA A 6 14.89 -25.24 -7.75
C ALA A 6 15.62 -23.96 -7.31
N ALA A 7 16.09 -23.13 -8.25
CA ALA A 7 16.70 -21.83 -7.96
C ALA A 7 15.68 -20.84 -7.37
N THR A 8 14.46 -20.81 -7.94
CA THR A 8 13.36 -19.98 -7.46
C THR A 8 12.94 -20.37 -6.04
N ASN A 9 12.79 -21.67 -5.76
CA ASN A 9 12.47 -22.15 -4.41
C ASN A 9 13.57 -21.88 -3.39
N ARG A 10 14.85 -21.94 -3.79
CA ARG A 10 15.98 -21.54 -2.92
C ARG A 10 15.91 -20.05 -2.57
N GLY A 11 15.61 -19.19 -3.54
CA GLY A 11 15.41 -17.76 -3.32
C GLY A 11 14.28 -17.47 -2.33
N TRP A 12 13.13 -18.10 -2.51
CA TRP A 12 11.98 -17.96 -1.60
C TRP A 12 12.29 -18.45 -0.17
N ASN A 13 12.96 -19.58 -0.03
CA ASN A 13 13.34 -20.10 1.28
C ASN A 13 14.34 -19.18 2.00
N ALA A 14 15.30 -18.60 1.28
CA ALA A 14 16.25 -17.64 1.84
C ALA A 14 15.53 -16.35 2.27
N ALA A 15 14.63 -15.83 1.44
CA ALA A 15 13.82 -14.65 1.76
C ALA A 15 12.95 -14.88 3.01
N LEU A 16 12.26 -16.01 3.09
CA LEU A 16 11.47 -16.38 4.27
C LEU A 16 12.35 -16.52 5.52
N GLY A 17 13.50 -17.19 5.42
CA GLY A 17 14.44 -17.30 6.53
C GLY A 17 14.93 -15.94 7.04
N ARG A 18 15.15 -14.99 6.13
CA ARG A 18 15.52 -13.62 6.48
C ARG A 18 14.39 -12.88 7.20
N LEU A 19 13.15 -13.02 6.73
CA LEU A 19 11.97 -12.43 7.38
C LEU A 19 11.75 -13.02 8.78
N GLU A 20 11.94 -14.33 8.94
CA GLU A 20 11.89 -14.99 10.25
C GLU A 20 12.96 -14.46 11.21
N GLN A 21 14.19 -14.29 10.73
CA GLN A 21 15.28 -13.71 11.51
C GLN A 21 14.95 -12.29 11.95
N LEU A 22 14.61 -11.40 11.00
CA LEU A 22 14.27 -10.00 11.29
C LEU A 22 13.08 -9.89 12.24
N THR A 23 12.12 -10.80 12.15
CA THR A 23 10.97 -10.86 13.07
C THR A 23 11.41 -11.17 14.50
N ARG A 24 12.35 -12.10 14.71
CA ARG A 24 12.89 -12.39 16.04
C ARG A 24 13.74 -11.24 16.59
N GLU A 25 14.56 -10.62 15.74
CA GLU A 25 15.35 -9.44 16.10
C GLU A 25 14.44 -8.27 16.53
N ALA A 26 13.39 -7.99 15.75
CA ALA A 26 12.39 -6.99 16.09
C ALA A 26 11.63 -7.32 17.38
N GLN A 27 11.27 -8.59 17.60
CA GLN A 27 10.60 -9.02 18.83
C GLN A 27 11.48 -8.81 20.08
N ALA A 28 12.79 -8.99 19.95
CA ALA A 28 13.75 -8.77 21.03
C ALA A 28 14.05 -7.29 21.31
N SER A 29 13.59 -6.37 20.45
CA SER A 29 13.77 -4.93 20.64
C SER A 29 12.88 -4.37 21.78
N SER A 30 13.30 -3.23 22.33
CA SER A 30 12.53 -2.49 23.34
C SER A 30 12.12 -1.12 22.80
N PRO A 31 10.82 -0.76 22.80
CA PRO A 31 9.69 -1.57 23.27
C PRO A 31 9.39 -2.76 22.33
N ARG A 32 8.85 -3.84 22.89
CA ARG A 32 8.42 -5.01 22.12
C ARG A 32 7.30 -4.63 21.15
N PRO A 33 7.35 -5.03 19.86
CA PRO A 33 6.33 -4.69 18.89
C PRO A 33 4.99 -5.37 19.21
N ALA A 34 3.89 -4.64 19.01
CA ALA A 34 2.53 -5.17 19.10
C ALA A 34 2.04 -5.81 17.78
N LEU A 35 2.75 -5.54 16.67
CA LEU A 35 2.46 -6.02 15.33
C LEU A 35 3.78 -6.10 14.53
N ILE A 36 3.92 -7.15 13.72
CA ILE A 36 4.95 -7.25 12.68
C ILE A 36 4.27 -7.14 11.31
N VAL A 37 4.88 -6.42 10.38
CA VAL A 37 4.36 -6.25 9.01
C VAL A 37 5.42 -6.66 8.00
N TRP A 38 5.07 -7.56 7.09
CA TRP A 38 5.90 -7.98 5.97
C TRP A 38 5.34 -7.43 4.65
N PRO A 39 6.20 -7.15 3.66
CA PRO A 39 5.81 -6.45 2.43
C PRO A 39 4.88 -7.27 1.52
N GLU A 40 4.50 -6.66 0.40
CA GLU A 40 3.72 -7.29 -0.66
C GLU A 40 4.44 -8.52 -1.23
N THR A 41 3.68 -9.61 -1.42
CA THR A 41 4.19 -10.89 -1.95
C THR A 41 5.45 -11.37 -1.21
N ALA A 42 5.53 -11.15 0.11
CA ALA A 42 6.61 -11.65 0.95
C ALA A 42 6.70 -13.19 0.94
N VAL A 43 5.56 -13.85 0.75
CA VAL A 43 5.47 -15.29 0.49
C VAL A 43 4.55 -15.56 -0.70
N ARG A 44 4.51 -16.82 -1.13
CA ARG A 44 3.68 -17.26 -2.25
C ARG A 44 2.68 -18.31 -1.78
N ASP A 45 1.42 -18.10 -2.11
CA ASP A 45 0.35 -19.10 -2.04
C ASP A 45 0.12 -19.68 -0.62
N ILE A 46 0.18 -18.83 0.41
CA ILE A 46 0.01 -19.26 1.81
C ILE A 46 -1.34 -19.96 2.06
N GLY A 47 -2.39 -19.59 1.34
CA GLY A 47 -3.73 -20.18 1.44
C GLY A 47 -3.77 -21.65 1.04
N ASN A 48 -2.92 -22.08 0.09
CA ASN A 48 -2.91 -23.44 -0.45
C ASN A 48 -1.68 -24.26 -0.01
N LEU A 49 -0.81 -23.69 0.82
CA LEU A 49 0.40 -24.35 1.34
C LEU A 49 0.35 -24.50 2.88
N PRO A 50 -0.30 -25.55 3.41
CA PRO A 50 -0.46 -25.73 4.86
C PRO A 50 0.85 -25.75 5.64
N ALA A 51 1.92 -26.28 5.06
CA ALA A 51 3.24 -26.31 5.70
C ALA A 51 3.81 -24.89 5.89
N LEU A 52 3.62 -24.01 4.91
CA LEU A 52 4.05 -22.61 4.97
C LEU A 52 3.19 -21.84 5.99
N ALA A 53 1.87 -21.98 5.92
CA ALA A 53 0.95 -21.37 6.89
C ALA A 53 1.29 -21.79 8.33
N LYS A 54 1.52 -23.09 8.56
CA LYS A 54 1.93 -23.63 9.87
C LYS A 54 3.28 -23.09 10.33
N ARG A 55 4.25 -22.93 9.42
CA ARG A 55 5.58 -22.38 9.73
C ARG A 55 5.49 -20.93 10.21
N ILE A 56 4.75 -20.09 9.49
CA ILE A 56 4.56 -18.68 9.87
C ILE A 56 3.70 -18.57 11.14
N LYS A 57 2.66 -19.40 11.28
CA LYS A 57 1.87 -19.45 12.51
C LYS A 57 2.73 -19.82 13.72
N LYS A 58 3.62 -20.81 13.61
CA LYS A 58 4.58 -21.16 14.67
C LYS A 58 5.49 -19.98 15.02
N LEU A 59 5.90 -19.17 14.05
CA LEU A 59 6.67 -17.96 14.31
C LEU A 59 5.85 -16.95 15.13
N ALA A 60 4.63 -16.63 14.69
CA ALA A 60 3.72 -15.72 15.41
C ALA A 60 3.45 -16.21 16.85
N ASP A 61 3.25 -17.51 17.03
CA ASP A 61 3.00 -18.14 18.33
C ASP A 61 4.22 -18.06 19.24
N SER A 62 5.40 -18.39 18.72
CA SER A 62 6.66 -18.36 19.49
C SER A 62 7.08 -16.93 19.87
N THR A 63 6.76 -15.96 19.01
CA THR A 63 7.08 -14.55 19.24
C THR A 63 5.99 -13.83 20.00
N GLY A 64 4.80 -14.42 20.16
CA GLY A 64 3.64 -13.77 20.78
C GLY A 64 3.19 -12.48 20.09
N VAL A 65 3.60 -12.24 18.84
CA VAL A 65 3.28 -11.01 18.09
C VAL A 65 2.56 -11.40 16.78
N PRO A 66 1.39 -10.81 16.48
CA PRO A 66 0.71 -11.05 15.21
C PRO A 66 1.52 -10.51 14.03
N ILE A 67 1.37 -11.16 12.87
CA ILE A 67 2.07 -10.81 11.63
C ILE A 67 1.04 -10.47 10.55
N ILE A 68 1.12 -9.30 9.93
CA ILE A 68 0.42 -9.00 8.67
C ILE A 68 1.41 -9.12 7.52
N LEU A 69 1.07 -9.85 6.46
CA LEU A 69 1.99 -10.11 5.35
C LEU A 69 1.28 -10.16 4.00
N GLY A 70 2.00 -9.79 2.94
CA GLY A 70 1.55 -9.98 1.57
C GLY A 70 1.84 -11.40 1.05
N SER A 71 0.89 -11.98 0.34
CA SER A 71 1.02 -13.27 -0.34
C SER A 71 0.28 -13.27 -1.67
N SER A 72 0.74 -14.05 -2.64
CA SER A 72 -0.17 -14.51 -3.70
C SER A 72 -1.14 -15.55 -3.14
N ASP A 73 -2.25 -15.81 -3.82
CA ASP A 73 -3.23 -16.84 -3.45
C ASP A 73 -3.85 -17.46 -4.70
N LEU A 74 -3.36 -18.65 -5.04
CA LEU A 74 -3.67 -19.32 -6.29
C LEU A 74 -4.98 -20.10 -6.18
N GLN A 75 -6.02 -19.61 -6.82
CA GLN A 75 -7.26 -20.36 -7.01
C GLN A 75 -7.18 -21.21 -8.27
N THR A 76 -7.31 -22.52 -8.10
CA THR A 76 -7.47 -23.46 -9.21
C THR A 76 -8.90 -23.97 -9.23
N SER A 77 -9.62 -23.74 -10.32
CA SER A 77 -10.92 -24.37 -10.56
C SER A 77 -10.83 -25.32 -11.76
N VAL A 78 -11.55 -26.43 -11.66
CA VAL A 78 -11.66 -27.41 -12.75
C VAL A 78 -13.11 -27.43 -13.18
N THR A 79 -13.38 -27.01 -14.41
CA THR A 79 -14.70 -27.09 -15.02
C THR A 79 -14.70 -28.19 -16.07
N TRP A 80 -15.75 -29.00 -16.10
CA TRP A 80 -15.99 -30.01 -17.13
C TRP A 80 -17.15 -29.54 -18.02
N ASN A 81 -16.94 -29.54 -19.33
CA ASN A 81 -17.97 -29.26 -20.33
C ASN A 81 -17.81 -30.20 -21.53
N ASP A 82 -18.68 -30.07 -22.53
CA ASP A 82 -18.66 -30.88 -23.76
C ASP A 82 -17.34 -30.80 -24.55
N SER A 83 -16.50 -29.81 -24.24
CA SER A 83 -15.16 -29.62 -24.82
C SER A 83 -14.02 -30.24 -23.98
N GLY A 84 -14.35 -30.94 -22.89
CA GLY A 84 -13.40 -31.62 -21.99
C GLY A 84 -13.13 -30.87 -20.69
N PHE A 85 -12.01 -31.22 -20.04
CA PHE A 85 -11.56 -30.56 -18.81
C PHE A 85 -10.94 -29.20 -19.11
N ARG A 86 -11.39 -28.18 -18.40
CA ARG A 86 -10.76 -26.85 -18.40
C ARG A 86 -10.31 -26.51 -17.00
N ILE A 87 -8.99 -26.33 -16.84
CA ILE A 87 -8.36 -25.87 -15.61
C ILE A 87 -8.20 -24.35 -15.71
N ASP A 88 -8.91 -23.61 -14.86
CA ASP A 88 -8.76 -22.16 -14.73
C ASP A 88 -7.91 -21.87 -13.50
N ARG A 89 -6.80 -21.16 -13.70
CA ARG A 89 -5.90 -20.72 -12.64
C ARG A 89 -5.99 -19.21 -12.54
N ARG A 90 -6.43 -18.74 -11.39
CA ARG A 90 -6.55 -17.33 -11.05
C ARG A 90 -5.74 -17.08 -9.79
N ASP A 91 -5.22 -15.88 -9.67
CA ASP A 91 -4.42 -15.50 -8.51
C ASP A 91 -5.06 -14.29 -7.83
N HIS A 92 -4.92 -14.17 -6.52
CA HIS A 92 -5.16 -12.93 -5.80
C HIS A 92 -3.85 -12.41 -5.24
N ASN A 93 -3.63 -11.11 -5.37
CA ASN A 93 -2.68 -10.43 -4.52
C ASN A 93 -3.37 -10.17 -3.17
N ALA A 94 -2.87 -10.79 -2.10
CA ALA A 94 -3.57 -10.91 -0.83
C ALA A 94 -2.74 -10.37 0.33
N ALA A 95 -3.40 -9.76 1.31
CA ALA A 95 -2.84 -9.53 2.63
C ALA A 95 -3.45 -10.54 3.60
N TRP A 96 -2.61 -11.16 4.41
CA TRP A 96 -2.99 -12.12 5.43
C TRP A 96 -2.64 -11.57 6.81
N MET A 97 -3.49 -11.83 7.81
CA MET A 97 -3.15 -11.61 9.22
C MET A 97 -3.00 -12.95 9.90
N ILE A 98 -1.81 -13.21 10.43
CA ILE A 98 -1.47 -14.40 11.20
C ILE A 98 -1.46 -14.00 12.68
N PRO A 99 -2.51 -14.34 13.44
CA PRO A 99 -2.56 -13.94 14.84
C PRO A 99 -1.62 -14.80 15.69
N ALA A 100 -1.11 -14.22 16.78
CA ALA A 100 -0.32 -14.97 17.77
C ALA A 100 -1.14 -16.03 18.51
N HIS A 101 -2.47 -15.87 18.57
CA HIS A 101 -3.40 -16.83 19.16
C HIS A 101 -4.70 -16.88 18.34
N GLY A 102 -5.34 -18.05 18.28
CA GLY A 102 -6.58 -18.25 17.53
C GLY A 102 -6.36 -18.59 16.05
N ALA A 103 -7.47 -18.63 15.31
CA ALA A 103 -7.52 -19.01 13.91
C ALA A 103 -7.13 -17.84 12.99
N ILE A 104 -6.49 -18.16 11.87
CA ILE A 104 -6.19 -17.20 10.80
C ILE A 104 -7.52 -16.73 10.18
N PRO A 105 -7.86 -15.42 10.22
CA PRO A 105 -9.07 -14.89 9.60
C PRO A 105 -8.97 -14.93 8.07
N ALA A 106 -10.10 -14.65 7.40
CA ALA A 106 -10.12 -14.49 5.95
C ALA A 106 -9.15 -13.37 5.49
N PRO A 107 -8.44 -13.55 4.37
CA PRO A 107 -7.51 -12.55 3.85
C PRO A 107 -8.25 -11.32 3.30
N TYR A 108 -7.48 -10.25 3.10
CA TYR A 108 -7.85 -9.17 2.20
C TYR A 108 -7.32 -9.48 0.80
N TYR A 109 -8.16 -9.35 -0.22
CA TYR A 109 -7.72 -9.43 -1.61
C TYR A 109 -7.66 -8.03 -2.23
N LYS A 110 -6.55 -7.70 -2.87
CA LYS A 110 -6.30 -6.43 -3.56
C LYS A 110 -7.45 -6.08 -4.49
N MET A 111 -8.04 -4.91 -4.32
CA MET A 111 -9.24 -4.50 -5.03
C MET A 111 -8.94 -3.65 -6.26
N VAL A 112 -7.79 -2.97 -6.30
CA VAL A 112 -7.32 -2.19 -7.46
C VAL A 112 -6.10 -2.86 -8.08
N LEU A 113 -6.32 -3.49 -9.22
CA LEU A 113 -5.26 -4.19 -9.94
C LEU A 113 -4.49 -3.25 -10.85
N LEU A 114 -3.17 -3.38 -10.88
CA LEU A 114 -2.29 -2.64 -11.75
C LEU A 114 -2.45 -3.12 -13.20
N PRO A 115 -2.93 -2.26 -14.13
CA PRO A 115 -3.08 -2.62 -15.53
C PRO A 115 -1.74 -3.06 -16.13
N PHE A 116 -1.79 -4.05 -17.01
CA PHE A 116 -0.64 -4.64 -17.73
C PHE A 116 0.36 -5.41 -16.87
N ALA A 117 0.33 -5.26 -15.54
CA ALA A 117 1.11 -6.08 -14.61
C ALA A 117 0.27 -7.24 -14.01
N GLU A 118 -0.95 -6.94 -13.57
CA GLU A 118 -1.83 -7.90 -12.87
C GLU A 118 -3.01 -8.36 -13.74
N TYR A 119 -3.39 -7.61 -14.77
CA TYR A 119 -4.40 -8.02 -15.74
C TYR A 119 -4.23 -7.29 -17.09
N ARG A 120 -4.90 -7.80 -18.13
CA ARG A 120 -4.95 -7.16 -19.46
C ARG A 120 -6.26 -6.38 -19.62
N PRO A 121 -6.22 -5.04 -19.72
CA PRO A 121 -7.40 -4.25 -20.07
C PRO A 121 -7.99 -4.72 -21.39
N LEU A 122 -9.30 -4.76 -21.52
CA LEU A 122 -9.98 -5.06 -22.79
C LEU A 122 -9.52 -6.36 -23.49
N ALA A 123 -9.01 -7.37 -22.77
CA ALA A 123 -8.40 -8.57 -23.35
C ALA A 123 -9.33 -9.39 -24.28
N ARG A 124 -10.65 -9.18 -24.16
CA ARG A 124 -11.66 -9.79 -25.05
C ARG A 124 -11.74 -9.12 -26.43
N TRP A 125 -11.30 -7.87 -26.53
CA TRP A 125 -11.49 -7.03 -27.71
C TRP A 125 -10.16 -6.61 -28.36
N VAL A 126 -9.08 -6.52 -27.58
CA VAL A 126 -7.78 -6.02 -28.04
C VAL A 126 -6.69 -7.06 -27.79
N ARG A 127 -5.89 -7.33 -28.84
CA ARG A 127 -4.67 -8.13 -28.75
C ARG A 127 -3.49 -7.19 -28.49
N TRP A 128 -3.11 -7.05 -27.22
CA TRP A 128 -1.99 -6.18 -26.83
C TRP A 128 -0.63 -6.72 -27.29
N PRO A 129 0.33 -5.85 -27.64
CA PRO A 129 1.69 -6.25 -27.95
C PRO A 129 2.35 -6.97 -26.77
N GLN A 130 3.10 -8.03 -27.04
CA GLN A 130 3.72 -8.85 -26.00
C GLN A 130 4.74 -8.08 -25.15
N TRP A 131 5.42 -7.08 -25.71
CA TRP A 131 6.37 -6.23 -24.99
C TRP A 131 5.72 -5.33 -23.94
N LEU A 132 4.41 -5.06 -24.05
CA LEU A 132 3.65 -4.26 -23.08
C LEU A 132 3.22 -5.08 -21.85
N ALA A 133 3.16 -6.41 -21.99
CA ALA A 133 2.78 -7.34 -20.92
C ALA A 133 3.67 -8.60 -20.91
N PRO A 134 4.99 -8.47 -20.67
CA PRO A 134 5.94 -9.58 -20.81
C PRO A 134 5.86 -10.64 -19.71
N ARG A 135 5.23 -10.34 -18.56
CA ARG A 135 4.95 -11.28 -17.47
C ARG A 135 3.51 -11.12 -17.04
N MET A 136 2.71 -12.18 -17.15
CA MET A 136 1.27 -12.12 -16.95
C MET A 136 0.88 -12.92 -15.72
N PHE A 137 0.37 -12.21 -14.71
CA PHE A 137 -0.49 -12.82 -13.71
C PHE A 137 -1.94 -12.68 -14.19
N ASN A 138 -2.73 -13.75 -14.07
CA ASN A 138 -4.17 -13.68 -14.27
C ASN A 138 -4.82 -13.34 -12.92
N THR A 139 -4.47 -12.16 -12.40
CA THR A 139 -4.90 -11.73 -11.07
C THR A 139 -6.34 -11.28 -11.13
N ILE A 140 -7.13 -11.72 -10.16
CA ILE A 140 -8.50 -11.29 -9.95
C ILE A 140 -8.60 -10.36 -8.74
N ARG A 141 -9.46 -9.36 -8.87
CA ARG A 141 -9.64 -8.35 -7.82
C ARG A 141 -10.46 -8.91 -6.66
N GLY A 142 -10.16 -8.42 -5.47
CA GLY A 142 -11.03 -8.53 -4.31
C GLY A 142 -12.25 -7.61 -4.42
N HIS A 143 -13.27 -7.96 -3.64
CA HIS A 143 -14.55 -7.22 -3.58
C HIS A 143 -14.92 -6.73 -2.19
N THR A 144 -14.17 -7.15 -1.17
CA THR A 144 -14.47 -6.89 0.24
C THR A 144 -13.40 -6.02 0.87
N ARG A 145 -13.82 -4.99 1.61
CA ARG A 145 -12.92 -4.21 2.47
C ARG A 145 -12.76 -4.94 3.80
N THR A 146 -11.70 -5.74 3.90
CA THR A 146 -11.38 -6.50 5.11
C THR A 146 -10.60 -5.63 6.09
N LEU A 147 -11.03 -5.60 7.36
CA LEU A 147 -10.27 -5.01 8.47
C LEU A 147 -9.76 -6.12 9.39
N PHE A 148 -8.46 -6.16 9.62
CA PHE A 148 -7.87 -7.08 10.59
C PHE A 148 -8.04 -6.55 12.01
N ARG A 149 -8.28 -7.45 12.96
CA ARG A 149 -8.43 -7.10 14.38
C ARG A 149 -7.23 -7.59 15.17
N LEU A 150 -6.48 -6.66 15.76
CA LEU A 150 -5.41 -6.99 16.70
C LEU A 150 -5.97 -7.12 18.14
N GLY A 151 -5.10 -7.55 19.06
CA GLY A 151 -5.40 -7.51 20.49
C GLY A 151 -5.83 -6.10 20.94
N GLY A 152 -6.73 -6.03 21.93
CA GLY A 152 -7.28 -4.76 22.42
C GLY A 152 -8.29 -4.09 21.47
N GLY A 153 -8.73 -4.77 20.40
CA GLY A 153 -9.80 -4.28 19.52
C GLY A 153 -9.34 -3.34 18.40
N THR A 154 -8.03 -3.09 18.27
CA THR A 154 -7.48 -2.23 17.21
C THR A 154 -7.78 -2.81 15.84
N ARG A 155 -8.35 -1.98 14.96
CA ARG A 155 -8.67 -2.36 13.57
C ARG A 155 -7.63 -1.82 12.59
N VAL A 156 -7.13 -2.70 11.74
CA VAL A 156 -6.05 -2.40 10.77
C VAL A 156 -6.55 -2.64 9.35
N ALA A 157 -6.37 -1.65 8.48
CA ALA A 157 -6.69 -1.75 7.06
C ALA A 157 -5.43 -2.07 6.25
N PRO A 158 -5.37 -3.19 5.53
CA PRO A 158 -4.34 -3.41 4.51
C PRO A 158 -4.63 -2.57 3.26
N VAL A 159 -3.55 -2.07 2.66
CA VAL A 159 -3.52 -1.39 1.36
C VAL A 159 -2.35 -1.99 0.59
N ILE A 160 -2.56 -2.48 -0.63
CA ILE A 160 -1.52 -3.21 -1.36
C ILE A 160 -1.03 -2.39 -2.56
N CYS A 161 0.28 -2.17 -2.63
CA CYS A 161 0.95 -1.49 -3.74
C CYS A 161 0.31 -0.13 -4.02
N TRP A 162 0.04 0.16 -5.29
CA TRP A 162 -0.54 1.41 -5.77
C TRP A 162 -1.97 1.72 -5.28
N GLU A 163 -2.59 0.85 -4.49
CA GLU A 163 -3.89 1.15 -3.86
C GLU A 163 -3.84 2.40 -2.97
N ASN A 164 -2.65 2.75 -2.46
CA ASN A 164 -2.45 3.97 -1.68
C ASN A 164 -2.73 5.25 -2.48
N LEU A 165 -2.61 5.22 -3.82
CA LEU A 165 -2.93 6.33 -4.70
C LEU A 165 -4.44 6.62 -4.78
N PHE A 166 -5.28 5.65 -4.42
CA PHE A 166 -6.74 5.75 -4.48
C PHE A 166 -7.31 6.18 -3.12
N ASP A 167 -7.18 7.48 -2.85
CA ASP A 167 -7.68 8.21 -1.68
C ASP A 167 -9.05 7.72 -1.18
N GLY A 168 -10.06 7.65 -2.06
CA GLY A 168 -11.43 7.29 -1.68
C GLY A 168 -11.56 5.85 -1.16
N ARG A 169 -10.64 4.94 -1.49
CA ARG A 169 -10.63 3.57 -0.94
C ARG A 169 -10.05 3.53 0.44
N VAL A 170 -8.90 4.17 0.63
CA VAL A 170 -8.25 4.29 1.94
C VAL A 170 -9.18 5.00 2.92
N ARG A 171 -9.80 6.09 2.48
CA ARG A 171 -10.84 6.84 3.22
C ARG A 171 -11.96 5.95 3.71
N ARG A 172 -12.53 5.11 2.83
CA ARG A 172 -13.62 4.18 3.19
C ARG A 172 -13.19 3.12 4.19
N SER A 173 -11.96 2.61 4.11
CA SER A 173 -11.45 1.67 5.13
C SER A 173 -11.35 2.32 6.52
N VAL A 174 -10.97 3.60 6.59
CA VAL A 174 -10.97 4.36 7.85
C VAL A 174 -12.39 4.67 8.32
N ALA A 175 -13.31 5.00 7.40
CA ALA A 175 -14.73 5.17 7.71
C ALA A 175 -15.40 3.87 8.23
N ASP A 176 -14.96 2.70 7.72
CA ASP A 176 -15.35 1.37 8.22
C ASP A 176 -14.70 1.06 9.60
N GLY A 177 -13.90 1.99 10.13
CA GLY A 177 -13.39 2.00 11.49
C GLY A 177 -11.91 1.65 11.64
N ALA A 178 -11.12 1.57 10.56
CA ALA A 178 -9.68 1.34 10.67
C ALA A 178 -8.98 2.46 11.46
N GLN A 179 -8.09 2.09 12.37
CA GLN A 179 -7.34 3.00 13.23
C GLN A 179 -5.84 3.03 12.89
N LEU A 180 -5.42 2.14 12.00
CA LEU A 180 -4.08 1.99 11.45
C LEU A 180 -4.20 1.47 10.01
N ILE A 181 -3.36 1.98 9.12
CA ILE A 181 -3.21 1.47 7.76
C ILE A 181 -1.86 0.76 7.66
N VAL A 182 -1.84 -0.41 7.01
CA VAL A 182 -0.61 -1.10 6.63
C VAL A 182 -0.53 -1.16 5.11
N HIS A 183 0.43 -0.42 4.56
CA HIS A 183 0.71 -0.37 3.13
C HIS A 183 1.79 -1.39 2.81
N LEU A 184 1.40 -2.46 2.11
CA LEU A 184 2.30 -3.54 1.71
C LEU A 184 2.73 -3.27 0.27
N VAL A 185 4.02 -3.09 0.02
CA VAL A 185 4.51 -2.66 -1.31
C VAL A 185 5.75 -3.41 -1.77
N ASN A 186 5.85 -3.64 -3.07
CA ASN A 186 7.01 -4.21 -3.73
C ASN A 186 7.41 -3.39 -4.96
N ASP A 187 8.23 -2.35 -4.79
CA ASP A 187 8.61 -1.44 -5.88
C ASP A 187 9.87 -1.89 -6.65
N ASN A 188 10.15 -3.20 -6.69
CA ASN A 188 11.37 -3.77 -7.26
C ASN A 188 11.57 -3.49 -8.76
N TRP A 189 10.49 -3.29 -9.51
CA TRP A 189 10.57 -2.99 -10.95
C TRP A 189 11.04 -1.57 -11.24
N PHE A 190 10.98 -0.64 -10.28
CA PHE A 190 11.47 0.72 -10.46
C PHE A 190 12.99 0.88 -10.24
N GLY A 191 13.65 -0.15 -9.70
CA GLY A 191 15.10 -0.11 -9.46
C GLY A 191 15.51 1.01 -8.51
N ARG A 192 16.77 1.47 -8.64
CA ARG A 192 17.31 2.61 -7.88
C ARG A 192 16.91 3.94 -8.53
N SER A 193 15.62 4.24 -8.52
CA SER A 193 15.06 5.50 -9.05
C SER A 193 14.33 6.28 -7.95
N ALA A 194 13.76 7.44 -8.32
CA ALA A 194 12.94 8.24 -7.42
C ALA A 194 11.51 7.71 -7.24
N GLU A 195 11.06 6.83 -8.13
CA GLU A 195 9.67 6.32 -8.16
C GLU A 195 9.23 5.65 -6.84
N PRO A 196 10.01 4.75 -6.19
CA PRO A 196 9.58 4.16 -4.92
C PRO A 196 9.28 5.23 -3.85
N ARG A 197 10.15 6.25 -3.74
CA ARG A 197 9.95 7.37 -2.82
C ARG A 197 8.71 8.19 -3.19
N GLN A 198 8.48 8.45 -4.48
CA GLN A 198 7.31 9.19 -4.95
C GLN A 198 6.00 8.44 -4.68
N HIS A 199 6.01 7.12 -4.85
CA HIS A 199 4.89 6.24 -4.55
C HIS A 199 4.58 6.24 -3.04
N GLU A 200 5.60 6.22 -2.18
CA GLU A 200 5.47 6.29 -0.73
C GLU A 200 4.90 7.64 -0.23
N LEU A 201 5.16 8.76 -0.92
CA LEU A 201 4.58 10.06 -0.56
C LEU A 201 3.05 10.06 -0.57
N ALA A 202 2.41 9.20 -1.37
CA ALA A 202 0.96 9.08 -1.31
C ALA A 202 0.49 8.54 0.04
N SER A 203 1.25 7.64 0.67
CA SER A 203 0.97 7.14 2.02
C SER A 203 1.07 8.25 3.08
N VAL A 204 1.94 9.25 2.89
CA VAL A 204 1.96 10.46 3.72
C VAL A 204 0.64 11.22 3.61
N LEU A 205 0.14 11.44 2.39
CA LEU A 205 -1.15 12.11 2.18
C LEU A 205 -2.30 11.31 2.78
N ARG A 206 -2.34 9.99 2.59
CA ARG A 206 -3.36 9.11 3.19
C ARG A 206 -3.40 9.22 4.71
N ALA A 207 -2.24 9.34 5.36
CA ALA A 207 -2.16 9.55 6.81
C ALA A 207 -2.75 10.90 7.23
N VAL A 208 -2.37 11.99 6.55
CA VAL A 208 -2.86 13.35 6.82
C VAL A 208 -4.37 13.46 6.63
N GLU A 209 -4.86 12.97 5.50
CA GLU A 209 -6.26 13.01 5.10
C GLU A 209 -7.16 12.33 6.12
N ASN A 210 -6.73 11.20 6.66
CA ASN A 210 -7.55 10.38 7.54
C ASN A 210 -7.21 10.51 9.03
N ARG A 211 -6.16 11.25 9.37
CA ARG A 211 -5.62 11.34 10.74
C ARG A 211 -5.41 9.96 11.37
N VAL A 212 -4.88 9.04 10.58
CA VAL A 212 -4.58 7.65 10.94
C VAL A 212 -3.13 7.35 10.55
N PRO A 213 -2.34 6.70 11.41
CA PRO A 213 -0.97 6.34 11.06
C PRO A 213 -0.94 5.33 9.89
N VAL A 214 0.13 5.37 9.11
CA VAL A 214 0.39 4.42 8.02
C VAL A 214 1.74 3.76 8.26
N ILE A 215 1.78 2.43 8.25
CA ILE A 215 3.02 1.65 8.24
C ILE A 215 3.24 1.19 6.80
N VAL A 216 4.35 1.60 6.19
CA VAL A 216 4.78 1.17 4.87
C VAL A 216 5.78 0.03 5.04
N ALA A 217 5.40 -1.17 4.62
CA ALA A 217 6.27 -2.34 4.55
C ALA A 217 6.69 -2.57 3.09
N SER A 218 7.93 -2.21 2.78
CA SER A 218 8.46 -2.21 1.42
C SER A 218 9.49 -3.32 1.23
N ASN A 219 9.35 -4.10 0.15
CA ASN A 219 10.33 -5.14 -0.23
C ASN A 219 11.66 -4.53 -0.71
N THR A 220 11.62 -3.33 -1.30
CA THR A 220 12.78 -2.59 -1.79
C THR A 220 13.28 -1.53 -0.83
N GLY A 221 12.46 -1.13 0.12
CA GLY A 221 12.73 -0.02 1.00
C GLY A 221 12.46 1.35 0.37
N PRO A 222 12.61 2.41 1.18
CA PRO A 222 12.63 2.30 2.64
C PRO A 222 11.27 1.79 3.17
N SER A 223 11.29 1.04 4.27
CA SER A 223 10.06 0.86 5.04
C SER A 223 9.90 2.04 5.98
N GLU A 224 8.68 2.54 6.18
CA GLU A 224 8.43 3.78 6.90
C GLU A 224 7.27 3.64 7.90
N ILE A 225 7.34 4.42 8.98
CA ILE A 225 6.25 4.60 9.93
C ILE A 225 5.83 6.06 9.86
N ILE A 226 4.62 6.32 9.41
CA ILE A 226 4.08 7.66 9.18
C ILE A 226 3.00 7.93 10.24
N GLY A 227 3.13 9.02 10.97
CA GLY A 227 2.15 9.44 11.97
C GLY A 227 0.89 10.04 11.37
N PRO A 228 -0.18 10.23 12.17
CA PRO A 228 -1.46 10.83 11.73
C PRO A 228 -1.37 12.23 11.11
N THR A 229 -0.25 12.94 11.32
CA THR A 229 0.01 14.28 10.77
C THR A 229 0.82 14.25 9.48
N GLY A 230 1.14 13.06 8.95
CA GLY A 230 2.02 12.89 7.80
C GLY A 230 3.52 12.94 8.12
N ARG A 231 3.90 13.16 9.39
CA ARG A 231 5.31 13.13 9.79
C ARG A 231 5.83 11.70 9.75
N VAL A 232 6.92 11.46 9.02
CA VAL A 232 7.69 10.21 9.11
C VAL A 232 8.30 10.14 10.52
N ILE A 233 7.84 9.15 11.29
CA ILE A 233 8.27 8.90 12.68
C ILE A 233 9.58 8.12 12.67
N ALA A 234 9.69 7.14 11.79
CA ALA A 234 10.87 6.32 11.62
C ALA A 234 10.96 5.80 10.18
N GLU A 235 12.19 5.65 9.70
CA GLU A 235 12.52 5.14 8.36
C GLU A 235 13.53 3.99 8.52
N GLY A 236 13.33 2.92 7.77
CA GLY A 236 14.24 1.79 7.71
C GLY A 236 15.45 2.06 6.82
N PRO A 237 16.25 1.01 6.53
CA PRO A 237 17.34 1.12 5.58
C PRO A 237 16.85 1.59 4.20
N GLY A 238 17.73 2.27 3.45
CA GLY A 238 17.42 2.78 2.12
C GLY A 238 17.23 1.69 1.06
N LEU A 239 17.12 2.11 -0.21
CA LEU A 239 16.80 1.23 -1.33
C LEU A 239 17.72 0.00 -1.42
N PHE A 240 17.11 -1.17 -1.50
CA PHE A 240 17.69 -2.51 -1.59
C PHE A 240 18.57 -2.90 -0.41
N ALA A 241 18.31 -2.32 0.77
CA ALA A 241 18.95 -2.74 2.02
C ALA A 241 17.99 -3.55 2.89
N SER A 242 18.48 -4.64 3.48
CA SER A 242 17.69 -5.51 4.36
C SER A 242 17.73 -4.99 5.79
N GLY A 243 16.55 -4.87 6.41
CA GLY A 243 16.43 -4.55 7.84
C GLY A 243 14.96 -4.40 8.24
N PHE A 244 14.75 -3.85 9.43
CA PHE A 244 13.42 -3.48 9.92
C PHE A 244 13.45 -2.06 10.50
N VAL A 245 12.28 -1.48 10.67
CA VAL A 245 12.07 -0.23 11.39
C VAL A 245 11.01 -0.46 12.48
N SER A 246 11.19 0.15 13.64
CA SER A 246 10.26 0.04 14.76
C SER A 246 10.15 1.38 15.47
N ALA A 247 8.92 1.79 15.75
CA ALA A 247 8.61 2.98 16.53
C ALA A 247 7.19 2.86 17.11
N PRO A 248 6.92 3.49 18.26
CA PRO A 248 5.55 3.61 18.76
C PRO A 248 4.70 4.45 17.80
N VAL A 249 3.43 4.05 17.62
CA VAL A 249 2.45 4.77 16.80
C VAL A 249 1.24 5.14 17.63
N THR A 250 0.74 6.36 17.43
CA THR A 250 -0.54 6.79 17.98
C THR A 250 -1.64 6.44 16.99
N LEU A 251 -2.60 5.61 17.41
CA LEU A 251 -3.74 5.23 16.59
C LEU A 251 -4.63 6.43 16.28
N GLY A 252 -5.26 6.41 15.10
CA GLY A 252 -6.17 7.45 14.66
C GLY A 252 -7.64 7.12 14.88
N VAL A 253 -8.49 8.15 14.76
CA VAL A 253 -9.96 8.04 14.89
C VAL A 253 -10.72 8.58 13.66
N GLY A 254 -10.02 8.93 12.59
CA GLY A 254 -10.61 9.57 11.41
C GLY A 254 -10.51 11.11 11.43
N SER A 255 -11.00 11.73 10.37
CA SER A 255 -11.03 13.18 10.18
C SER A 255 -12.37 13.63 9.55
N PRO A 256 -12.64 14.95 9.46
CA PRO A 256 -13.76 15.44 8.65
C PRO A 256 -13.71 14.95 7.20
N TYR A 257 -12.51 14.82 6.61
CA TYR A 257 -12.36 14.25 5.27
C TYR A 257 -12.77 12.77 5.24
N THR A 258 -12.47 11.99 6.28
CA THR A 258 -12.95 10.60 6.39
C THR A 258 -14.47 10.53 6.28
N SER A 259 -15.20 11.43 6.95
CA SER A 259 -16.66 11.46 6.98
C SER A 259 -17.29 11.99 5.69
N TYR A 260 -16.75 13.08 5.13
CA TYR A 260 -17.41 13.82 4.05
C TYR A 260 -16.72 13.69 2.68
N GLY A 261 -15.50 13.16 2.65
CA GLY A 261 -14.71 13.06 1.43
C GLY A 261 -14.45 14.42 0.78
N ASP A 262 -14.56 14.45 -0.54
CA ASP A 262 -14.23 15.62 -1.36
C ASP A 262 -15.34 16.68 -1.37
N LEU A 263 -16.35 16.58 -0.51
CA LEU A 263 -17.47 17.52 -0.45
C LEU A 263 -16.98 18.97 -0.37
N PHE A 264 -16.01 19.26 0.48
CA PHE A 264 -15.43 20.60 0.59
C PHE A 264 -14.79 21.06 -0.72
N ALA A 265 -14.03 20.18 -1.39
CA ALA A 265 -13.41 20.50 -2.68
C ALA A 265 -14.46 20.78 -3.75
N TRP A 266 -15.53 19.97 -3.82
CA TRP A 266 -16.64 20.19 -4.75
C TRP A 266 -17.40 21.48 -4.48
N LEU A 267 -17.59 21.87 -3.22
CA LEU A 267 -18.16 23.17 -2.87
C LEU A 267 -17.28 24.32 -3.36
N CYS A 268 -15.96 24.22 -3.18
CA CYS A 268 -15.03 25.22 -3.73
C CYS A 268 -15.11 25.32 -5.25
N VAL A 269 -15.17 24.19 -5.95
CA VAL A 269 -15.33 24.15 -7.42
C VAL A 269 -16.65 24.80 -7.84
N ALA A 270 -17.76 24.50 -7.15
CA ALA A 270 -19.05 25.10 -7.43
C ALA A 270 -19.04 26.63 -7.25
N VAL A 271 -18.50 27.11 -6.12
CA VAL A 271 -18.38 28.55 -5.83
C VAL A 271 -17.50 29.24 -6.88
N ALA A 272 -16.34 28.66 -7.22
CA ALA A 272 -15.45 29.21 -8.23
C ALA A 272 -16.11 29.27 -9.61
N THR A 273 -16.90 28.25 -9.98
CA THR A 273 -17.62 28.22 -11.25
C THR A 273 -18.73 29.27 -11.31
N LEU A 274 -19.49 29.46 -10.22
CA LEU A 274 -20.52 30.50 -10.12
C LEU A 274 -19.91 31.91 -10.16
N ALA A 275 -18.77 32.13 -9.51
CA ALA A 275 -18.04 33.39 -9.55
C ALA A 275 -17.49 33.68 -10.97
N ALA A 276 -16.95 32.67 -11.65
CA ALA A 276 -16.48 32.81 -13.02
C ALA A 276 -17.62 33.03 -14.01
N GLY A 277 -18.80 32.42 -13.81
CA GLY A 277 -19.98 32.60 -14.65
C GLY A 277 -20.69 33.95 -14.47
N SER A 278 -20.48 34.62 -13.33
CA SER A 278 -20.98 35.99 -13.07
C SER A 278 -20.01 37.09 -13.52
N ALA A 279 -18.74 36.75 -13.80
CA ALA A 279 -17.73 37.68 -14.28
C ALA A 279 -17.98 38.28 -15.70
N PRO A 280 -18.55 37.57 -16.70
CA PRO A 280 -18.87 38.16 -18.00
C PRO A 280 -19.91 39.29 -17.91
N ALA A 281 -20.86 39.20 -16.97
CA ALA A 281 -21.86 40.24 -16.74
C ALA A 281 -21.28 41.47 -16.03
N ALA A 282 -20.32 41.27 -15.11
CA ALA A 282 -19.65 42.37 -14.40
C ALA A 282 -18.60 43.09 -15.27
N ALA A 283 -17.92 42.39 -16.19
CA ALA A 283 -16.94 42.96 -17.12
C ALA A 283 -17.60 43.80 -18.24
N LEU A 284 -18.85 43.50 -18.61
CA LEU A 284 -19.64 44.33 -19.51
C LEU A 284 -20.18 45.61 -18.84
N LEU A 285 -20.26 45.64 -17.50
CA LEU A 285 -20.77 46.78 -16.72
C LEU A 285 -19.69 47.64 -16.07
N ARG A 286 -18.43 47.20 -16.01
CA ARG A 286 -17.31 47.98 -15.45
C ARG A 286 -16.36 48.41 -16.55
N GLY A 287 -16.52 49.66 -16.96
CA GLY A 287 -15.57 50.38 -17.81
C GLY A 287 -14.13 50.25 -17.31
N ARG A 288 -13.22 50.08 -18.28
CA ARG A 288 -11.77 49.96 -18.13
C ARG A 288 -11.21 51.08 -17.24
N ASN A 289 -10.76 50.74 -16.03
CA ASN A 289 -9.73 51.48 -15.31
C ASN A 289 -8.69 50.48 -14.80
N GLY A 290 -7.72 50.19 -15.65
CA GLY A 290 -6.61 49.30 -15.33
C GLY A 290 -5.52 50.04 -14.56
N HIS A 291 -5.29 49.66 -13.32
CA HIS A 291 -4.02 49.86 -12.64
C HIS A 291 -3.54 48.50 -12.11
N PHE A 292 -2.64 47.86 -12.86
CA PHE A 292 -1.86 46.74 -12.35
C PHE A 292 -0.72 47.31 -11.50
N LEU A 293 -0.81 47.14 -10.18
CA LEU A 293 0.33 47.36 -9.29
C LEU A 293 1.27 46.14 -9.38
N PRO A 294 2.56 46.33 -9.68
CA PRO A 294 3.52 45.22 -9.72
C PRO A 294 3.81 44.73 -8.29
N VAL A 295 3.38 43.50 -7.97
CA VAL A 295 3.79 42.80 -6.75
C VAL A 295 5.22 42.29 -6.94
N ARG A 296 6.19 42.95 -6.29
CA ARG A 296 7.58 42.45 -6.22
C ARG A 296 7.68 41.41 -5.11
N ILE A 297 7.77 40.13 -5.48
CA ILE A 297 8.09 39.04 -4.56
C ILE A 297 9.62 38.99 -4.40
N ARG A 298 10.13 39.27 -3.19
CA ARG A 298 11.55 39.04 -2.84
C ARG A 298 11.68 37.66 -2.20
N VAL A 299 12.38 36.75 -2.89
CA VAL A 299 12.83 35.48 -2.30
C VAL A 299 14.22 35.72 -1.70
N ASN A 300 14.33 35.69 -0.37
CA ASN A 300 15.61 35.80 0.31
C ASN A 300 16.28 34.42 0.36
N ALA A 301 17.14 34.13 -0.62
CA ALA A 301 18.03 32.98 -0.55
C ALA A 301 19.25 33.35 0.32
N ARG A 302 19.34 32.78 1.53
CA ARG A 302 20.60 32.81 2.30
C ARG A 302 21.60 31.88 1.58
N ASN A 303 22.54 32.48 0.85
CA ASN A 303 23.72 31.78 0.35
C ASN A 303 24.53 31.24 1.54
N ARG A 304 24.50 29.92 1.72
CA ARG A 304 25.41 29.23 2.63
C ARG A 304 26.76 29.14 1.91
N LYS A 305 27.68 30.07 2.22
CA LYS A 305 29.08 29.97 1.75
C LYS A 305 29.65 28.62 2.18
N MET A 306 29.98 27.77 1.22
CA MET A 306 30.90 26.66 1.43
C MET A 306 32.29 27.24 1.69
N LYS A 307 32.86 26.93 2.87
CA LYS A 307 34.30 27.07 3.10
C LYS A 307 34.96 25.84 2.48
N ASN A 308 35.71 26.02 1.41
CA ASN A 308 36.75 25.07 1.03
C ASN A 308 38.08 25.58 1.61
N THR A 309 38.82 24.66 2.21
CA THR A 309 40.28 24.70 2.38
C THR A 309 40.98 24.92 1.04
#